data_AF-A0A7C5KEP9-F1
#
_entry.id   AF-A0A7C5KEP9-F1
#
_cell.length_a   1.000
_cell.length_b   1.000
_cell.length_c   1.000
_cell.angle_alpha   90.00
_cell.angle_beta   90.00
_cell.angle_gamma   90.00
#
_symmetry.space_group_name_H-M   'P 1'
#
loop_
_entity.id
_entity.type
_entity.pdbx_description
1 polymer ?
#
loop_
_entity_poly.entity_id
_entity_poly.type
_entity_poly.pdbx_seq_one_letter_code
_entity_poly.pdbx_strand_id
1 'polypeptide(L)'
;IVGIAFLYKYAGMDVQLALAFASTGSAFPFFSAMLGYLGVFLTGSDTSSNALFGNLQKITAEQLKINPILSTALNSAGGVMGKMISPQSIVVALAATFSDRKVAEESFAPLFRSALIHSFLLAVLVGLVGLMYAYVFPNLIPVVGK
;
A
#
# COMPACT_ATOMS: atom_id res chain seq x y z
N ILE A 1 -12.23 -5.37 -9.92
CA ILE A 1 -11.69 -4.47 -8.87
C ILE A 1 -12.06 -3.01 -9.15
N VAL A 2 -11.80 -2.47 -10.34
CA VAL A 2 -12.16 -1.07 -10.68
C VAL A 2 -13.64 -0.75 -10.45
N GLY A 3 -14.58 -1.63 -10.84
CA GLY A 3 -16.01 -1.44 -10.55
C GLY A 3 -16.36 -1.42 -9.05
N ILE A 4 -15.67 -2.23 -8.24
CA ILE A 4 -15.83 -2.22 -6.78
C ILE A 4 -15.25 -0.93 -6.19
N ALA A 5 -14.11 -0.45 -6.72
CA ALA A 5 -13.52 0.82 -6.29
C ALA A 5 -14.46 2.00 -6.57
N PHE A 6 -15.12 2.03 -7.72
CA PHE A 6 -16.15 3.03 -8.01
C PHE A 6 -17.34 2.89 -7.06
N LEU A 7 -17.87 1.69 -6.85
CA LEU A 7 -19.00 1.47 -5.95
C LEU A 7 -18.67 1.87 -4.50
N TYR A 8 -17.48 1.51 -4.02
CA TYR A 8 -16.94 1.86 -2.71
C TYR A 8 -16.87 3.38 -2.51
N LYS A 9 -16.38 4.09 -3.53
CA LYS A 9 -16.34 5.57 -3.56
C LYS A 9 -17.75 6.19 -3.62
N TYR A 10 -18.63 5.67 -4.47
CA TYR A 10 -20.01 6.19 -4.60
C TYR A 10 -20.84 5.94 -3.34
N ALA A 11 -20.58 4.84 -2.64
CA ALA A 11 -21.21 4.51 -1.36
C ALA A 11 -20.65 5.34 -0.18
N GLY A 12 -19.62 6.17 -0.40
CA GLY A 12 -18.98 6.98 0.64
C GLY A 12 -18.23 6.16 1.69
N MET A 13 -17.94 4.90 1.41
CA MET A 13 -17.24 4.01 2.34
C MET A 13 -15.76 4.39 2.49
N ASP A 14 -15.16 4.95 1.44
CA ASP A 14 -13.82 5.56 1.47
C ASP A 14 -13.74 6.72 2.46
N VAL A 15 -14.75 7.59 2.48
CA VAL A 15 -14.83 8.73 3.42
C VAL A 15 -14.96 8.26 4.87
N GLN A 16 -15.77 7.24 5.13
CA GLN A 16 -15.96 6.72 6.49
C GLN A 16 -14.71 6.02 7.03
N LEU A 17 -14.06 5.19 6.20
CA LEU A 17 -12.77 4.61 6.56
C LEU A 17 -11.70 5.70 6.70
N ALA A 18 -11.71 6.73 5.85
CA ALA A 18 -10.80 7.86 5.94
C ALA A 18 -10.93 8.60 7.28
N LEU A 19 -12.16 8.83 7.74
CA LEU A 19 -12.47 9.43 9.06
C LEU A 19 -12.02 8.54 10.21
N ALA A 20 -12.23 7.22 10.11
CA ALA A 20 -11.73 6.28 11.10
C ALA A 20 -10.20 6.31 11.18
N PHE A 21 -9.50 6.37 10.04
CA PHE A 21 -8.04 6.50 10.02
C PHE A 21 -7.53 7.91 10.37
N ALA A 22 -8.37 8.94 10.29
CA ALA A 22 -8.02 10.26 10.82
C ALA A 22 -7.86 10.23 12.35
N SER A 23 -8.49 9.28 13.06
CA SER A 23 -8.25 9.09 14.50
C SER A 23 -6.82 8.67 14.83
N THR A 24 -6.08 8.12 13.86
CA THR A 24 -4.68 7.71 14.01
C THR A 24 -3.70 8.89 14.11
N GLY A 25 -4.16 10.11 13.81
CA GLY A 25 -3.43 11.35 14.06
C GLY A 25 -2.04 11.38 13.42
N SER A 26 -1.02 11.67 14.23
CA SER A 26 0.35 11.84 13.75
C SER A 26 1.00 10.56 13.21
N ALA A 27 0.48 9.38 13.55
CA ALA A 27 0.99 8.13 13.04
C ALA A 27 0.47 7.82 11.62
N PHE A 28 -0.43 8.64 11.07
CA PHE A 28 -1.08 8.36 9.78
C PHE A 28 -0.12 8.09 8.61
N PRO A 29 1.01 8.80 8.42
CA PRO A 29 1.95 8.48 7.33
C PRO A 29 2.48 7.03 7.40
N PHE A 30 2.70 6.50 8.60
CA PHE A 30 3.08 5.09 8.78
C PHE A 30 1.95 4.14 8.38
N PHE A 31 0.74 4.40 8.87
CA PHE A 31 -0.44 3.59 8.54
C PHE A 31 -0.83 3.72 7.07
N SER A 32 -0.56 4.85 6.44
CA SER A 32 -0.77 5.09 5.02
C SER A 32 0.05 4.12 4.17
N ALA A 33 1.32 3.91 4.51
CA ALA A 33 2.17 2.91 3.87
C ALA A 33 1.67 1.47 4.12
N MET A 34 1.23 1.16 5.35
CA MET A 34 0.66 -0.15 5.69
C MET A 34 -0.67 -0.44 4.97
N LEU A 35 -1.52 0.57 4.80
CA LEU A 35 -2.76 0.46 4.04
C LEU A 35 -2.47 0.17 2.57
N GLY A 36 -1.49 0.87 1.98
CA GLY A 36 -1.00 0.59 0.64
C GLY A 36 -0.52 -0.85 0.49
N TYR A 37 0.32 -1.30 1.42
CA TYR A 37 0.83 -2.67 1.50
C TYR A 37 -0.30 -3.72 1.53
N LEU A 38 -1.26 -3.57 2.42
CA LEU A 38 -2.40 -4.49 2.54
C LEU A 38 -3.27 -4.46 1.28
N GLY A 39 -3.50 -3.27 0.72
CA GLY A 39 -4.29 -3.12 -0.49
C GLY A 39 -3.68 -3.86 -1.67
N VAL A 40 -2.38 -3.71 -1.91
CA VAL A 40 -1.71 -4.39 -3.05
C VAL A 40 -1.50 -5.87 -2.79
N PHE A 41 -1.28 -6.28 -1.53
CA PHE A 41 -1.26 -7.70 -1.18
C PHE A 41 -2.57 -8.40 -1.58
N LEU A 42 -3.72 -7.78 -1.27
CA LEU A 42 -5.04 -8.32 -1.57
C LEU A 42 -5.40 -8.21 -3.06
N THR A 43 -5.09 -7.09 -3.70
CA THR A 43 -5.48 -6.86 -5.11
C THR A 43 -4.48 -7.42 -6.13
N GLY A 44 -3.24 -7.68 -5.71
CA GLY A 44 -2.12 -8.06 -6.58
C GLY A 44 -1.64 -6.96 -7.53
N SER A 45 -2.15 -5.73 -7.42
CA SER A 45 -1.83 -4.64 -8.37
C SER A 45 -1.91 -3.25 -7.73
N ASP A 46 -0.86 -2.45 -7.96
CA ASP A 46 -0.75 -1.07 -7.49
C ASP A 46 -1.85 -0.18 -8.08
N THR A 47 -2.17 -0.34 -9.36
CA THR A 47 -3.22 0.44 -10.04
C THR A 47 -4.58 0.19 -9.39
N SER A 48 -4.90 -1.07 -9.10
CA SER A 48 -6.20 -1.43 -8.55
C SER A 48 -6.32 -1.08 -7.07
N SER A 49 -5.23 -1.17 -6.30
CA SER A 49 -5.15 -0.69 -4.92
C SER A 49 -5.25 0.83 -4.84
N ASN A 50 -4.56 1.57 -5.71
CA ASN A 50 -4.64 3.03 -5.78
C ASN A 50 -6.04 3.51 -6.18
N ALA A 51 -6.73 2.79 -7.07
CA ALA A 51 -8.11 3.09 -7.41
C ALA A 51 -9.06 2.91 -6.20
N LEU A 52 -8.78 1.92 -5.32
CA LEU A 52 -9.60 1.59 -4.17
C LEU A 52 -9.32 2.50 -2.95
N PHE A 53 -8.04 2.72 -2.62
CA PHE A 53 -7.63 3.41 -1.39
C PHE A 53 -7.01 4.79 -1.64
N GLY A 54 -6.66 5.15 -2.87
CA GLY A 54 -6.01 6.44 -3.15
C GLY A 54 -6.89 7.64 -2.78
N ASN A 55 -8.20 7.54 -2.97
CA ASN A 55 -9.13 8.60 -2.56
C ASN A 55 -9.23 8.71 -1.03
N LEU A 56 -9.35 7.58 -0.33
CA LEU A 56 -9.30 7.50 1.14
C LEU A 56 -8.04 8.18 1.68
N GLN A 57 -6.87 7.85 1.13
CA GLN A 57 -5.59 8.40 1.57
C GLN A 57 -5.52 9.92 1.40
N LYS A 58 -6.06 10.42 0.28
CA LYS A 58 -6.16 11.86 0.01
C LYS A 58 -7.07 12.55 1.03
N ILE A 59 -8.28 12.02 1.25
CA ILE A 59 -9.26 12.61 2.17
C ILE A 59 -8.75 12.60 3.61
N THR A 60 -8.16 11.49 4.08
CA THR A 60 -7.58 11.43 5.42
C THR A 60 -6.43 12.42 5.59
N ALA A 61 -5.58 12.59 4.58
CA ALA A 61 -4.50 13.56 4.62
C ALA A 61 -5.02 15.00 4.72
N GLU A 62 -6.06 15.34 3.95
CA GLU A 62 -6.72 16.66 4.00
C GLU A 62 -7.32 16.93 5.39
N GLN A 63 -7.97 15.93 6.01
CA GLN A 63 -8.52 16.06 7.36
C GLN A 63 -7.43 16.24 8.43
N LEU A 64 -6.31 15.52 8.28
CA LEU A 64 -5.17 15.59 9.19
C LEU A 64 -4.22 16.77 8.93
N LYS A 65 -4.49 17.60 7.92
CA LYS A 65 -3.61 18.68 7.44
C LYS A 65 -2.20 18.18 7.08
N ILE A 66 -2.10 16.94 6.61
CA ILE A 66 -0.87 16.34 6.06
C ILE A 66 -0.91 16.51 4.54
N ASN A 67 0.26 16.64 3.89
CA ASN A 67 0.30 16.79 2.44
C ASN A 67 -0.33 15.54 1.75
N PRO A 68 -1.41 15.70 0.96
CA PRO A 68 -2.08 14.57 0.30
C PRO A 68 -1.18 13.83 -0.71
N ILE A 69 -0.18 14.51 -1.26
CA ILE A 69 0.81 13.90 -2.17
C ILE A 69 1.67 12.91 -1.40
N LEU A 70 2.07 13.24 -0.17
CA LEU A 70 2.85 12.34 0.66
C LEU A 70 2.05 11.07 0.97
N SER A 71 0.80 11.19 1.43
CA SER A 71 -0.02 10.03 1.79
C SER A 71 -0.36 9.15 0.57
N THR A 72 -0.65 9.76 -0.58
CA THR A 72 -0.89 8.99 -1.81
C THR A 72 0.39 8.35 -2.37
N ALA A 73 1.54 9.00 -2.24
CA ALA A 73 2.83 8.41 -2.58
C ALA A 73 3.20 7.24 -1.65
N LEU A 74 2.97 7.38 -0.34
CA LEU A 74 3.18 6.32 0.64
C LEU A 74 2.27 5.12 0.39
N ASN A 75 1.03 5.34 -0.05
CA ASN A 75 0.13 4.27 -0.48
C ASN A 75 0.73 3.44 -1.63
N SER A 76 1.29 4.10 -2.65
CA SER A 76 1.97 3.37 -3.74
C SER A 76 3.27 2.72 -3.29
N ALA A 77 4.11 3.42 -2.53
CA ALA A 77 5.40 2.91 -2.07
C ALA A 77 5.25 1.69 -1.15
N GLY A 78 4.31 1.74 -0.20
CA GLY A 78 3.96 0.60 0.63
C GLY A 78 3.30 -0.53 -0.18
N GLY A 79 2.52 -0.18 -1.20
CA GLY A 79 1.90 -1.12 -2.13
C GLY A 79 2.90 -2.02 -2.85
N VAL A 80 3.99 -1.45 -3.38
CA VAL A 80 5.06 -2.23 -4.03
C VAL A 80 5.63 -3.28 -3.07
N MET A 81 5.74 -2.97 -1.78
CA MET A 81 6.20 -3.93 -0.77
C MET A 81 5.20 -5.07 -0.59
N GLY A 82 3.90 -4.78 -0.57
CA GLY A 82 2.84 -5.80 -0.48
C GLY A 82 2.74 -6.68 -1.73
N LYS A 83 3.17 -6.19 -2.89
CA LYS A 83 3.19 -6.97 -4.14
C LYS A 83 4.09 -8.19 -4.07
N MET A 84 5.20 -8.11 -3.33
CA MET A 84 6.15 -9.23 -3.16
C MET A 84 5.52 -10.49 -2.57
N ILE A 85 4.51 -10.32 -1.72
CA ILE A 85 3.79 -11.42 -1.08
C ILE A 85 2.44 -11.71 -1.74
N SER A 86 2.08 -10.96 -2.79
CA SER A 86 0.83 -11.20 -3.51
C SER A 86 0.86 -12.60 -4.15
N PRO A 87 -0.23 -13.39 -4.01
CA PRO A 87 -0.30 -14.71 -4.63
C PRO A 87 0.00 -14.68 -6.13
N GLN A 88 -0.44 -13.62 -6.81
CA GLN A 88 -0.21 -13.44 -8.25
C GLN A 88 1.28 -13.31 -8.57
N SER A 89 2.03 -12.51 -7.81
CA SER A 89 3.46 -12.28 -8.07
C SER A 89 4.30 -13.51 -7.71
N ILE A 90 3.93 -14.25 -6.66
CA ILE A 90 4.59 -15.49 -6.28
C ILE A 90 4.35 -16.58 -7.33
N VAL A 91 3.13 -16.75 -7.83
CA VAL A 91 2.84 -17.72 -8.89
C VAL A 91 3.65 -17.42 -10.16
N VAL A 92 3.76 -16.15 -10.54
CA VAL A 92 4.59 -15.74 -11.69
C VAL A 92 6.08 -16.03 -11.43
N ALA A 93 6.59 -15.73 -10.24
CA ALA A 93 7.98 -16.01 -9.88
C ALA A 93 8.29 -17.53 -9.91
N LEU A 94 7.38 -18.36 -9.39
CA LEU A 94 7.50 -19.81 -9.43
C LEU A 94 7.50 -20.35 -10.86
N ALA A 95 6.56 -19.87 -11.70
CA ALA A 95 6.47 -20.27 -13.11
C ALA A 95 7.71 -19.85 -13.94
N ALA A 96 8.35 -18.74 -13.58
CA ALA A 96 9.56 -18.27 -14.25
C ALA A 96 10.83 -18.99 -13.76
N THR A 97 10.87 -19.44 -12.51
CA THR A 97 12.06 -20.03 -11.89
C THR A 97 12.14 -21.54 -12.08
N PHE A 98 11.00 -22.23 -12.06
CA PHE A 98 10.92 -23.70 -12.11
C PHE A 98 10.30 -24.18 -13.41
N SER A 99 11.03 -25.04 -14.13
CA SER A 99 10.50 -25.69 -15.34
C SER A 99 9.56 -26.85 -15.03
N ASP A 100 9.68 -27.45 -13.84
CA ASP A 100 8.82 -28.55 -13.39
C ASP A 100 7.75 -28.04 -12.41
N ARG A 101 6.49 -28.31 -12.74
CA ARG A 101 5.32 -27.81 -11.99
C ARG A 101 5.26 -28.34 -10.56
N LYS A 102 5.68 -29.59 -10.33
CA LYS A 102 5.63 -30.18 -8.97
C LYS A 102 6.60 -29.47 -8.02
N VAL A 103 7.81 -29.20 -8.49
CA VAL A 103 8.82 -28.46 -7.74
C VAL A 103 8.38 -27.02 -7.48
N ALA A 104 7.68 -26.40 -8.44
CA ALA A 104 7.09 -25.07 -8.28
C ALA A 104 6.01 -25.04 -7.18
N GLU A 105 5.10 -26.01 -7.15
CA GLU A 105 4.04 -26.12 -6.15
C GLU A 105 4.60 -26.37 -4.73
N GLU A 106 5.59 -27.26 -4.59
CA GLU A 106 6.28 -27.51 -3.32
C GLU A 106 7.07 -26.28 -2.81
N SER A 107 7.60 -25.47 -3.73
CA SER A 107 8.38 -24.27 -3.42
C SER A 107 7.53 -23.05 -3.07
N PHE A 108 6.19 -23.10 -3.20
CA PHE A 108 5.32 -21.97 -2.91
C PHE A 108 5.39 -21.54 -1.44
N ALA A 109 5.21 -22.47 -0.51
CA ALA A 109 5.22 -22.20 0.93
C ALA A 109 6.55 -21.63 1.45
N PRO A 110 7.73 -22.21 1.12
CA PRO A 110 9.01 -21.65 1.56
C PRO A 110 9.29 -20.27 0.94
N LEU A 111 8.91 -20.05 -0.32
CA LEU A 111 9.10 -18.76 -0.98
C LEU A 111 8.20 -17.68 -0.34
N PHE A 112 6.93 -17.98 -0.10
CA PHE A 112 5.99 -17.07 0.58
C PHE A 112 6.47 -16.70 1.99
N ARG A 113 6.91 -17.69 2.78
CA ARG A 113 7.39 -17.45 4.15
C ARG A 113 8.64 -16.58 4.19
N SER A 114 9.58 -16.81 3.26
CA SER A 114 10.77 -15.97 3.15
C SER A 114 10.40 -14.55 2.69
N ALA A 115 9.60 -14.43 1.62
CA ALA A 115 9.17 -13.14 1.09
C ALA A 115 8.37 -12.33 2.11
N LEU A 116 7.55 -12.98 2.96
CA LEU A 116 6.79 -12.32 4.02
C LEU A 116 7.64 -11.49 4.97
N ILE A 117 8.77 -12.04 5.42
CA ILE A 117 9.65 -11.36 6.37
C ILE A 117 10.29 -10.12 5.70
N HIS A 118 10.82 -10.29 4.50
CA HIS A 118 11.45 -9.20 3.74
C HIS A 118 10.43 -8.11 3.38
N SER A 119 9.26 -8.53 2.92
CA SER A 119 8.16 -7.65 2.52
C SER A 119 7.63 -6.82 3.68
N PHE A 120 7.41 -7.45 4.85
CA PHE A 120 6.97 -6.74 6.05
C PHE A 120 8.02 -5.76 6.57
N LEU A 121 9.29 -6.17 6.65
CA LEU A 121 10.38 -5.29 7.09
C LEU A 121 10.54 -4.06 6.19
N LEU A 122 10.48 -4.26 4.87
CA LEU A 122 10.55 -3.15 3.92
C LEU A 122 9.31 -2.26 3.99
N ALA A 123 8.13 -2.81 4.20
CA ALA A 123 6.91 -2.01 4.40
C ALA A 123 7.03 -1.12 5.65
N VAL A 124 7.54 -1.66 6.77
CA VAL A 124 7.78 -0.89 8.01
C VAL A 124 8.81 0.21 7.74
N LEU A 125 9.88 -0.08 7.00
CA LEU A 125 10.88 0.90 6.63
C LEU A 125 10.29 2.04 5.78
N VAL A 126 9.43 1.73 4.80
CA VAL A 126 8.71 2.75 4.01
C VAL A 126 7.80 3.60 4.91
N GLY A 127 7.11 2.99 5.87
CA GLY A 127 6.31 3.72 6.86
C GLY A 127 7.15 4.68 7.73
N LEU A 128 8.33 4.25 8.18
CA LEU A 128 9.27 5.09 8.93
C LEU A 128 9.81 6.24 8.07
N VAL A 129 10.15 5.97 6.81
CA VAL A 129 10.56 7.00 5.85
C VAL A 129 9.42 8.01 5.65
N GLY A 130 8.18 7.54 5.56
CA GLY A 130 7.00 8.40 5.48
C GLY A 130 6.83 9.33 6.69
N LEU A 131 7.07 8.82 7.90
CA LEU A 131 7.11 9.65 9.11
C LEU A 131 8.24 10.68 9.08
N MET A 132 9.43 10.31 8.61
CA MET A 132 10.53 11.26 8.47
C MET A 132 10.21 12.37 7.47
N TYR A 133 9.58 12.06 6.33
CA TYR A 133 9.13 13.08 5.38
C TYR A 133 8.03 13.97 5.96
N ALA A 134 7.13 13.41 6.76
CA ALA A 134 6.05 14.18 7.38
C ALA A 134 6.54 15.15 8.47
N TYR A 135 7.53 14.75 9.29
CA TYR A 135 7.93 15.49 10.49
C TYR A 135 9.32 16.13 10.46
N VAL A 136 10.27 15.54 9.73
CA VAL A 136 11.67 15.98 9.73
C VAL A 136 11.99 16.79 8.47
N PHE A 137 11.47 16.39 7.31
CA PHE A 137 11.74 17.05 6.03
C PHE A 137 10.47 17.45 5.25
N PRO A 138 9.56 18.26 5.83
CA PRO A 138 8.34 18.68 5.14
C PRO A 138 8.63 19.51 3.87
N ASN A 139 9.78 20.17 3.79
CA ASN A 139 10.20 21.00 2.65
C ASN A 139 10.60 20.20 1.40
N LEU A 140 10.83 18.89 1.51
CA LEU A 140 11.15 18.02 0.36
C LEU A 140 9.89 17.51 -0.36
N ILE A 141 8.71 17.66 0.24
CA ILE A 141 7.47 17.19 -0.37
C ILE A 141 7.10 18.16 -1.49
N PRO A 142 6.85 17.66 -2.71
CA PRO A 142 6.39 18.52 -3.80
C PRO A 142 5.13 19.27 -3.36
N VAL A 143 5.21 20.60 -3.39
CA VAL A 143 4.03 21.47 -3.32
C VAL A 143 3.46 21.55 -4.72
N VAL A 144 2.35 20.87 -4.98
CA VAL A 144 1.53 21.20 -6.15
C VAL A 144 0.99 22.59 -5.88
N GLY A 145 1.44 23.56 -6.69
CA GLY A 145 0.98 24.93 -6.66
C GLY A 145 -0.54 24.99 -6.71
N LYS A 146 -1.11 25.96 -5.98
CA LYS A 146 -2.54 26.25 -5.92
C LYS A 146 -3.22 26.24 -7.28
#